data_AF-A0A971V268-F1
#
_entry.id   AF-A0A971V268-F1
#
_cell.length_a   1.000
_cell.length_b   1.000
_cell.length_c   1.000
_cell.angle_alpha   90.00
_cell.angle_beta   90.00
_cell.angle_gamma   90.00
#
_symmetry.space_group_name_H-M   'P 1'
#
loop_
_entity.id
_entity.type
_entity.pdbx_description
1 polymer ?
#
loop_
_entity_poly.entity_id
_entity_poly.type
_entity_poly.pdbx_seq_one_letter_code
_entity_poly.pdbx_strand_id
1 'polypeptide(L)' 'LSLDTRKLKVKALPSKLPEELVVNVDQLELGKSIQVGQLHFEDVEVLSAKNTVVCRVQLTRAARGAAAKAE' A
#
# COMPACT_ATOMS: atom_id res chain seq x y z
N LEU A 1 -3.55 -5.65 -9.29
CA LEU A 1 -2.82 -5.09 -8.13
C LEU A 1 -1.35 -4.97 -8.52
N SER A 2 -0.73 -3.80 -8.33
CA SER A 2 0.72 -3.61 -8.50
C SER A 2 1.36 -3.42 -7.13
N LEU A 3 2.42 -4.19 -6.87
CA LEU A 3 3.25 -4.10 -5.67
C LEU A 3 4.54 -3.37 -6.04
N ASP A 4 4.61 -2.07 -5.73
CA ASP A 4 5.74 -1.23 -6.10
C ASP A 4 6.88 -1.35 -5.06
N THR A 5 6.56 -1.51 -3.77
CA THR A 5 7.57 -1.65 -2.71
C THR A 5 7.28 -2.87 -1.83
N ARG A 6 8.10 -3.93 -1.97
CA ARG A 6 7.94 -5.19 -1.21
C ARG A 6 8.74 -5.24 0.09
N LYS A 7 9.70 -4.32 0.27
CA LYS A 7 10.57 -4.24 1.44
C LYS A 7 10.54 -2.81 1.97
N LEU A 8 10.27 -2.65 3.26
CA LEU A 8 10.31 -1.36 3.93
C LEU A 8 11.42 -1.35 4.96
N LYS A 9 12.11 -0.20 5.08
CA LYS A 9 13.05 0.01 6.18
C LYS A 9 12.26 0.47 7.39
N VAL A 10 12.29 -0.31 8.45
CA VAL A 10 11.61 -0.01 9.71
C VAL A 10 12.61 0.05 10.85
N LYS A 11 12.29 0.86 11.85
CA LYS A 11 13.04 1.01 13.09
C LYS A 11 12.06 0.73 14.23
N ALA A 12 12.39 -0.22 15.08
CA ALA A 12 11.58 -0.61 16.23
C ALA A 12 12.51 -1.03 17.37
N LEU A 13 11.98 -1.12 18.58
CA LEU A 13 12.70 -1.79 19.67
C LEU A 13 12.91 -3.27 19.32
N PRO A 14 14.03 -3.90 19.73
CA PRO A 14 14.29 -5.31 19.46
C PRO A 14 13.16 -6.24 19.93
N SER A 15 12.52 -5.91 21.06
CA SER A 15 11.39 -6.68 21.61
C SER A 15 10.08 -6.56 20.81
N LYS A 16 10.01 -5.63 19.87
CA LYS A 16 8.81 -5.27 19.11
C LYS A 16 9.05 -5.31 17.59
N LEU A 17 10.12 -5.96 17.15
CA LEU A 17 10.46 -6.07 15.74
C LEU A 17 9.58 -7.13 15.08
N PRO A 18 8.63 -6.76 14.19
CA PRO A 18 7.75 -7.74 13.56
C PRO A 18 8.48 -8.48 12.44
N GLU A 19 8.22 -9.77 12.29
CA GLU A 19 8.69 -10.56 11.14
C GLU A 19 7.94 -10.19 9.85
N GLU A 20 6.64 -9.88 9.98
CA GLU A 20 5.78 -9.49 8.87
C GLU A 20 4.88 -8.30 9.23
N LEU A 21 4.65 -7.42 8.26
CA LEU A 21 3.78 -6.25 8.39
C LEU A 21 2.56 -6.46 7.49
N VAL A 22 1.41 -6.71 8.12
CA VAL A 22 0.15 -6.93 7.40
C VAL A 22 -0.46 -5.57 7.05
N VAL A 23 -0.63 -5.33 5.74
CA VAL A 23 -1.29 -4.12 5.22
C VAL A 23 -2.69 -4.50 4.75
N ASN A 24 -3.73 -3.94 5.38
CA ASN A 24 -5.10 -4.12 4.90
C ASN A 24 -5.32 -3.31 3.62
N VAL A 25 -5.85 -3.96 2.58
CA VAL A 25 -6.12 -3.39 1.25
C VAL A 25 -7.61 -3.38 0.87
N ASP A 26 -8.52 -3.66 1.81
CA ASP A 26 -9.95 -3.88 1.54
C ASP A 26 -10.66 -2.63 1.01
N GLN A 27 -10.17 -1.43 1.38
CA GLN A 27 -10.75 -0.15 0.97
C GLN A 27 -10.09 0.47 -0.28
N LEU A 28 -9.20 -0.26 -0.97
CA LEU A 28 -8.55 0.23 -2.18
C LEU A 28 -9.48 0.14 -3.41
N GLU A 29 -9.94 1.29 -3.88
CA GLU A 29 -10.65 1.41 -5.15
C GLU A 29 -9.69 1.42 -6.36
N LEU A 30 -10.25 1.20 -7.56
CA LEU A 30 -9.54 1.31 -8.84
C LEU A 30 -8.85 2.68 -8.98
N GLY A 31 -7.55 2.67 -9.21
CA GLY A 31 -6.74 3.87 -9.36
C GLY A 31 -6.19 4.45 -8.05
N LYS A 32 -6.61 3.95 -6.88
CA LYS A 32 -6.07 4.38 -5.60
C LYS A 32 -4.77 3.63 -5.25
N SER A 33 -3.97 4.25 -4.41
CA SER A 33 -2.68 3.75 -3.93
C SER A 33 -2.53 3.97 -2.44
N ILE A 34 -1.94 3.02 -1.73
CA ILE A 34 -1.55 3.18 -0.33
C ILE A 34 -0.10 3.66 -0.29
N GLN A 35 0.11 4.76 0.43
CA GLN A 35 1.43 5.31 0.69
C GLN A 35 1.93 4.92 2.08
N VAL A 36 3.25 4.92 2.26
CA VAL A 36 3.88 4.63 3.55
C VAL A 36 3.36 5.54 4.67
N GLY A 37 3.06 6.81 4.36
CA GLY A 37 2.53 7.76 5.36
C GLY A 37 1.14 7.42 5.90
N GLN A 38 0.37 6.55 5.24
CA GLN A 38 -0.95 6.09 5.69
C GLN A 38 -0.88 4.78 6.49
N LEU A 39 0.30 4.18 6.60
CA LEU A 39 0.52 2.96 7.37
C LEU A 39 0.90 3.34 8.79
N HIS A 40 0.01 3.04 9.73
CA HIS A 40 0.27 3.18 11.16
C HIS A 40 0.45 1.79 11.75
N PHE A 41 1.67 1.51 12.21
CA PHE A 41 2.01 0.30 12.95
C PHE A 41 2.39 0.73 14.37
N GLU A 42 1.73 0.17 15.38
CA GLU A 42 2.11 0.42 16.77
C GLU A 42 3.53 -0.10 17.02
N ASP A 43 4.33 0.69 17.77
CA ASP A 43 5.72 0.40 18.15
C ASP A 43 6.76 0.29 17.02
N VAL A 44 6.41 0.67 15.78
CA VAL A 44 7.32 0.60 14.61
C VAL A 44 7.36 1.93 13.86
N GLU A 45 8.55 2.54 13.79
CA GLU A 45 8.81 3.72 12.97
C GLU A 45 9.27 3.32 11.56
N VAL A 46 8.51 3.70 10.54
CA VAL A 46 8.92 3.46 9.15
C VAL A 46 9.91 4.54 8.70
N LEU A 47 11.12 4.13 8.31
CA LEU A 47 12.20 5.02 7.83
C LEU A 47 12.13 5.31 6.32
N SER A 48 11.26 4.60 5.59
CA SER A 48 11.01 4.87 4.17
C SER A 48 10.32 6.22 4.00
N ALA A 49 10.55 6.89 2.86
CA ALA A 49 9.94 8.19 2.59
C ALA A 49 8.40 8.07 2.57
N LYS A 50 7.71 9.00 3.25
CA LYS A 50 6.25 8.97 3.47
C LYS A 50 5.43 8.96 2.16
N ASN A 51 5.99 9.52 1.09
CA ASN A 51 5.40 9.57 -0.26
C ASN A 51 5.58 8.28 -1.07
N THR A 52 6.36 7.31 -0.57
CA THR A 52 6.61 6.05 -1.27
C THR A 52 5.31 5.26 -1.35
N VAL A 53 4.99 4.76 -2.54
CA VAL A 53 3.82 3.91 -2.77
C VAL A 53 4.17 2.46 -2.45
N VAL A 54 3.37 1.83 -1.60
CA VAL A 54 3.54 0.42 -1.22
C VAL A 54 2.81 -0.47 -2.23
N CYS A 55 1.55 -0.17 -2.47
CA CYS A 55 0.68 -0.93 -3.36
C CYS A 55 -0.36 -0.02 -4.01
N ARG A 56 -0.72 -0.34 -5.25
CA ARG A 56 -1.73 0.40 -6.03
C ARG A 56 -2.60 -0.53 -6.85
N VAL A 57 -3.88 -0.17 -6.97
CA VAL A 57 -4.81 -0.88 -7.85
C VAL A 57 -4.78 -0.20 -9.21
N GLN A 58 -4.10 -0.80 -10.18
CA GLN A 58 -4.11 -0.31 -11.55
C GLN A 58 -5.48 -0.54 -12.20
N LEU A 59 -5.98 0.45 -12.94
CA LEU A 59 -7.13 0.27 -13.81
C LEU A 59 -6.80 -0.76 -14.88
N THR A 60 -7.55 -1.85 -14.90
CA THR A 60 -7.44 -2.83 -15.98
C THR A 60 -8.12 -2.30 -17.24
N ARG A 61 -7.68 -2.78 -18.40
CA ARG A 61 -8.31 -2.46 -19.70
C ARG A 61 -9.82 -2.75 -19.67
N ALA A 62 -10.24 -3.78 -18.94
CA ALA A 62 -11.65 -4.13 -18.77
C ALA A 62 -12.44 -3.07 -17.96
N ALA A 63 -11.86 -2.53 -16.89
CA ALA A 63 -12.50 -1.48 -16.10
C ALA A 63 -12.69 -0.18 -16.90
N ARG A 64 -11.72 0.17 -17.75
CA ARG A 64 -11.85 1.32 -18.68
C ARG A 64 -12.94 1.10 -19.73
N GLY A 65 -13.05 -0.12 -20.27
CA GLY A 65 -14.09 -0.46 -21.25
C GLY A 65 -15.49 -0.55 -20.65
N ALA A 66 -15.61 -0.94 -19.39
CA ALA A 66 -16.89 -0.97 -18.67
C ALA A 66 -17.38 0.44 -18.32
N ALA A 67 -16.48 1.35 -17.92
CA ALA A 67 -16.82 2.75 -17.70
C ALA A 67 -17.30 3.45 -18.98
N ALA A 68 -16.71 3.12 -20.13
CA ALA A 68 -17.10 3.66 -21.45
C ALA A 68 -18.37 3.02 -22.06
N LYS A 69 -18.90 1.94 -21.48
CA LYS A 69 -20.14 1.27 -21.91
C LYS A 69 -21.35 1.57 -21.02
N ALA A 70 -21.11 2.23 -19.88
CA ALA A 70 -22.16 2.65 -18.95
C ALA A 70 -22.64 4.09 -19.23
N GLU A 71 -22.17 4.70 -20.32
CA GLU A 71 -22.66 5.96 -20.89
C GLU A 71 -23.44 5.68 -22.18
#